data_AF-A0A4V1LTU5-F1
#
_entry.id   AF-A0A4V1LTU5-F1
#
_cell.length_a   1.000
_cell.length_b   1.000
_cell.length_c   1.000
_cell.angle_alpha   90.00
_cell.angle_beta   90.00
_cell.angle_gamma   90.00
#
_symmetry.space_group_name_H-M   'P 1'
#
loop_
_entity.id
_entity.type
_entity.pdbx_description
1 polymer ?
#
loop_
_entity_poly.entity_id
_entity_poly.type
_entity_poly.pdbx_seq_one_letter_code
_entity_poly.pdbx_strand_id
1 'polypeptide(L)'
;MKDIELLDKDYIQNLYIKIGKNVKRIREEKNISQLTLAQAIGHKSVTVISCCEICYKNYHFNIEHLAKIAYVLDVNIEDFFK
;
A
#
# COMPACT_ATOMS: atom_id res chain seq x y z
N MET A 1 11.09 -19.16 -18.99
CA MET A 1 10.07 -19.10 -17.92
C MET A 1 10.72 -19.62 -16.65
N LYS A 2 10.47 -19.00 -15.49
CA LYS A 2 11.00 -19.52 -14.21
C LYS A 2 10.02 -20.54 -13.65
N ASP A 3 10.53 -21.52 -12.92
CA ASP A 3 9.71 -22.46 -12.16
C ASP A 3 9.11 -21.75 -10.94
N ILE A 4 7.79 -21.87 -10.77
CA ILE A 4 7.06 -21.25 -9.66
C ILE A 4 7.39 -21.91 -8.33
N GLU A 5 7.81 -23.18 -8.33
CA GLU A 5 8.20 -23.90 -7.11
C GLU A 5 9.49 -23.35 -6.49
N LEU A 6 10.30 -22.63 -7.28
CA LEU A 6 11.51 -21.95 -6.82
C LEU A 6 11.22 -20.56 -6.24
N LEU A 7 9.97 -20.10 -6.27
CA LEU A 7 9.60 -18.83 -5.67
C LEU A 7 9.70 -18.92 -4.15
N ASP A 8 10.39 -17.95 -3.55
CA ASP A 8 10.45 -17.84 -2.10
C ASP A 8 9.03 -17.80 -1.51
N LYS A 9 8.80 -18.59 -0.45
CA LYS A 9 7.48 -18.72 0.21
C LYS A 9 6.98 -17.38 0.74
N ASP A 10 7.92 -16.52 1.13
CA ASP A 10 7.62 -15.19 1.66
C ASP A 10 7.62 -14.10 0.59
N TYR A 11 7.86 -14.44 -0.69
CA TYR A 11 7.96 -13.45 -1.78
C TYR A 11 6.75 -12.53 -1.86
N ILE A 12 5.54 -13.10 -1.84
CA ILE A 12 4.29 -12.35 -1.95
C ILE A 12 4.07 -11.48 -0.71
N GLN A 13 4.40 -12.00 0.47
CA GLN A 13 4.27 -11.26 1.72
C GLN A 13 5.25 -10.08 1.78
N ASN A 14 6.49 -10.30 1.36
CA ASN A 14 7.51 -9.27 1.26
C ASN A 14 7.10 -8.17 0.27
N LEU A 15 6.43 -8.53 -0.83
CA LEU A 15 5.86 -7.57 -1.76
C LEU A 15 4.76 -6.72 -1.10
N TYR A 16 3.83 -7.32 -0.35
CA TYR A 16 2.81 -6.56 0.37
C TYR A 16 3.39 -5.60 1.42
N ILE A 17 4.39 -6.06 2.19
CA ILE A 17 5.11 -5.23 3.15
C ILE A 17 5.80 -4.06 2.44
N LYS A 18 6.44 -4.32 1.31
CA LYS A 18 7.12 -3.29 0.51
C LYS A 18 6.13 -2.23 0.03
N ILE A 19 5.00 -2.66 -0.55
CA ILE A 19 3.92 -1.77 -1.01
C ILE A 19 3.40 -0.92 0.15
N GLY A 20 3.10 -1.52 1.30
CA GLY A 20 2.62 -0.80 2.48
C GLY A 20 3.59 0.27 2.95
N LYS A 21 4.89 -0.06 3.01
CA LYS A 21 5.96 0.89 3.37
C LYS A 21 6.09 2.04 2.38
N ASN A 22 5.96 1.78 1.08
CA ASN A 22 6.05 2.81 0.06
C ASN A 22 4.86 3.76 0.07
N VAL A 23 3.65 3.23 0.23
CA VAL A 23 2.45 4.06 0.44
C VAL A 23 2.64 4.97 1.65
N LYS A 24 3.11 4.42 2.78
CA LYS A 24 3.42 5.20 3.98
C LYS A 24 4.44 6.30 3.72
N ARG A 25 5.57 5.96 3.10
CA ARG A 25 6.66 6.89 2.78
C ARG A 25 6.17 8.04 1.91
N ILE A 26 5.49 7.76 0.81
CA ILE A 26 4.98 8.79 -0.12
C ILE A 26 3.91 9.66 0.56
N ARG A 27 3.04 9.06 1.37
CA ARG A 27 2.06 9.79 2.17
C ARG A 27 2.75 10.80 3.10
N GLU A 28 3.81 10.38 3.79
CA GLU A 28 4.60 11.22 4.69
C GLU A 28 5.37 12.32 3.94
N GLU A 29 5.95 12.02 2.78
CA GLU A 29 6.59 13.01 1.88
C GLU A 29 5.62 14.10 1.42
N LYS A 30 4.35 13.75 1.21
CA LYS A 30 3.28 14.69 0.86
C LYS A 30 2.66 15.38 2.08
N ASN A 31 3.15 15.11 3.30
CA ASN A 31 2.63 15.64 4.57
C ASN A 31 1.13 15.31 4.81
N ILE A 32 0.67 14.16 4.33
CA ILE A 32 -0.73 13.73 4.46
C ILE A 32 -0.88 12.81 5.67
N SER A 33 -1.87 13.05 6.53
CA SER A 33 -2.16 12.14 7.66
C SER A 33 -2.88 10.88 7.19
N GLN A 34 -2.78 9.78 7.95
CA GLN A 34 -3.55 8.56 7.66
C GLN A 34 -5.06 8.81 7.62
N LEU A 35 -5.56 9.70 8.49
CA LEU A 35 -6.97 10.10 8.53
C LEU A 35 -7.37 10.82 7.25
N THR A 36 -6.57 11.80 6.82
CA THR A 36 -6.79 12.56 5.59
C THR A 36 -6.80 11.65 4.37
N LEU A 37 -5.85 10.71 4.29
CA LEU A 37 -5.81 9.74 3.19
C LEU A 37 -7.07 8.87 3.19
N ALA A 38 -7.47 8.31 4.34
CA ALA A 38 -8.66 7.48 4.46
C ALA A 38 -9.94 8.20 4.01
N GLN A 39 -10.10 9.46 4.42
CA GLN A 39 -11.21 10.31 4.00
C GLN A 39 -11.21 10.57 2.49
N ALA A 40 -10.04 10.87 1.92
CA ALA A 40 -9.89 11.16 0.50
C ALA A 40 -10.21 9.96 -0.42
N ILE A 41 -9.91 8.73 0.02
CA ILE A 41 -10.25 7.52 -0.74
C ILE A 41 -11.68 7.02 -0.49
N GLY A 42 -12.50 7.76 0.26
CA GLY A 42 -13.90 7.44 0.53
C GLY A 42 -14.11 6.40 1.63
N HIS A 43 -13.08 6.07 2.42
CA HIS A 43 -13.21 5.15 3.55
C HIS A 43 -13.50 5.91 4.85
N LYS A 44 -14.50 5.44 5.60
CA LYS A 44 -14.87 6.01 6.90
C LYS A 44 -13.87 5.69 8.03
N SER A 45 -12.95 4.76 7.82
CA SER A 45 -12.06 4.27 8.88
C SER A 45 -10.59 4.28 8.49
N VAL A 46 -9.77 4.88 9.35
CA VAL A 46 -8.30 4.97 9.27
C VAL A 46 -7.64 3.61 9.48
N THR A 47 -8.34 2.66 10.11
CA THR A 47 -7.81 1.34 10.45
C THR A 47 -7.34 0.56 9.22
N VAL A 48 -8.03 0.70 8.09
CA VAL A 48 -7.60 0.02 6.85
C VAL A 48 -6.25 0.55 6.39
N ILE A 49 -6.06 1.88 6.36
CA ILE A 49 -4.79 2.49 5.98
C ILE A 49 -3.68 2.09 6.94
N SER A 50 -3.91 2.24 8.26
CA SER A 50 -2.87 1.97 9.24
C SER A 50 -2.45 0.49 9.29
N CYS A 51 -3.40 -0.45 9.15
CA CYS A 51 -3.10 -1.88 9.09
C CYS A 51 -2.38 -2.27 7.79
N CYS A 52 -2.79 -1.73 6.64
CA CYS A 52 -2.16 -2.02 5.35
C CYS A 52 -0.75 -1.42 5.24
N GLU A 53 -0.48 -0.23 5.79
CA GLU A 53 0.85 0.40 5.78
C GLU A 53 1.91 -0.43 6.51
N ILE A 54 1.53 -1.12 7.59
CA ILE A 54 2.43 -1.96 8.38
C ILE A 54 2.27 -3.46 8.10
N CYS A 55 1.41 -3.82 7.14
CA CYS A 55 1.02 -5.20 6.83
C CYS A 55 0.60 -6.02 8.07
N TYR A 56 -0.16 -5.40 8.99
CA TYR A 56 -0.59 -6.05 10.22
C TYR A 56 -1.55 -7.20 9.90
N LYS A 57 -1.30 -8.42 10.39
CA LYS A 57 -2.17 -9.60 10.19
C LYS A 57 -2.56 -9.84 8.71
N ASN A 58 -1.62 -9.65 7.77
CA ASN A 58 -1.85 -9.79 6.33
C ASN A 58 -2.85 -8.79 5.73
N TYR A 59 -3.16 -7.69 6.41
CA TYR A 59 -3.83 -6.57 5.76
C TYR A 59 -2.89 -5.98 4.71
N HIS A 60 -3.37 -5.83 3.49
CA HIS A 60 -2.62 -5.29 2.38
C HIS A 60 -3.54 -4.46 1.48
N PHE A 61 -2.96 -3.55 0.71
CA PHE A 61 -3.73 -2.77 -0.26
C PHE A 61 -4.08 -3.65 -1.46
N ASN A 62 -5.35 -3.62 -1.89
CA ASN A 62 -5.73 -4.16 -3.19
C ASN A 62 -5.41 -3.11 -4.27
N ILE A 63 -5.55 -3.50 -5.55
CA ILE A 63 -5.25 -2.62 -6.68
C ILE A 63 -6.15 -1.38 -6.70
N GLU A 64 -7.42 -1.51 -6.30
CA GLU A 64 -8.35 -0.38 -6.23
C GLU A 64 -7.92 0.66 -5.20
N HIS A 65 -7.49 0.22 -4.01
CA HIS A 65 -6.93 1.09 -2.98
C HIS A 65 -5.68 1.78 -3.51
N LEU A 66 -4.75 1.05 -4.13
CA LEU A 66 -3.54 1.64 -4.70
C LEU A 66 -3.85 2.67 -5.79
N ALA A 67 -4.81 2.40 -6.68
CA ALA A 67 -5.21 3.35 -7.71
C ALA A 67 -5.81 4.63 -7.12
N LYS A 68 -6.70 4.51 -6.13
CA LYS A 68 -7.28 5.66 -5.41
C LYS A 68 -6.22 6.45 -4.67
N ILE A 69 -5.30 5.78 -3.98
CA ILE A 69 -4.20 6.42 -3.25
C ILE A 69 -3.26 7.13 -4.22
N ALA A 70 -2.88 6.51 -5.34
CA ALA A 70 -2.06 7.14 -6.38
C ALA A 70 -2.70 8.43 -6.90
N TYR A 71 -4.00 8.37 -7.20
CA TYR A 71 -4.76 9.52 -7.66
C TYR A 71 -4.80 10.65 -6.63
N VAL A 72 -5.07 10.33 -5.36
CA VAL A 72 -5.12 11.32 -4.26
C VAL A 72 -3.74 11.92 -3.96
N LEU A 73 -2.69 11.11 -4.01
CA LEU A 73 -1.32 11.54 -3.70
C LEU A 73 -0.63 12.20 -4.90
N ASP A 74 -1.25 12.20 -6.08
CA ASP A 74 -0.69 12.72 -7.33
C ASP A 74 0.69 12.10 -7.64
N VAL A 75 0.69 10.75 -7.77
CA VAL A 75 1.86 9.91 -8.07
C VAL A 75 1.47 8.77 -9.00
N ASN A 76 2.45 8.10 -9.62
CA ASN A 76 2.16 6.88 -10.39
C ASN A 76 1.97 5.70 -9.43
N ILE A 77 0.99 4.83 -9.70
CA ILE A 77 0.76 3.60 -8.93
C ILE A 77 2.00 2.70 -8.87
N GLU A 78 2.86 2.75 -9.89
CA GLU A 78 4.13 2.05 -9.95
C GLU A 78 5.09 2.45 -8.82
N ASP A 79 4.97 3.68 -8.30
CA ASP A 79 5.82 4.18 -7.22
C ASP A 79 5.61 3.42 -5.90
N PHE A 80 4.48 2.73 -5.75
CA PHE A 80 4.24 1.85 -4.60
C PHE A 80 5.00 0.52 -4.69
N PHE A 81 5.47 0.11 -5.87
CA PHE A 81 6.16 -1.17 -6.06
C PHE A 81 7.70 -1.03 -6.05
N LYS A 82 8.22 0.21 -6.14
CA LYS A 82 9.65 0.54 -6.20
C LYS A 82 10.37 0.29 -4.88
#